data_AF-A0A498KQD1-F1
#
_entry.id   AF-A0A498KQD1-F1
#
_cell.length_a   1.000
_cell.length_b   1.000
_cell.length_c   1.000
_cell.angle_alpha   90.00
_cell.angle_beta   90.00
_cell.angle_gamma   90.00
#
_symmetry.space_group_name_H-M   'P 1'
#
loop_
_entity.id
_entity.type
_entity.pdbx_description
1 polymer ?
#
loop_
_entity_poly.entity_id
_entity_poly.type
_entity_poly.pdbx_seq_one_letter_code
_entity_poly.pdbx_strand_id
1 'polypeptide(L)'
;MALLFFNLPSSFFLVSFAFFCIAINLFSITNAPSGAEAAGGDCLPVSSLITKQLFHTLFLHKDDTACPAKDFYTYRSFINPDLAPPNYNYGPAGKALGFDGLKNPEVVANNSMIALKTALWF
;
A
#
# COMPACT_ATOMS: atom_id res chain seq x y z
N MET A 1 59.21 16.06 18.90
CA MET A 1 58.62 14.70 18.92
C MET A 1 57.35 14.68 18.07
N ALA A 2 57.46 15.06 16.80
CA ALA A 2 56.32 15.32 15.90
C ALA A 2 56.64 14.93 14.45
N LEU A 3 57.42 13.87 14.23
CA LEU A 3 57.82 13.44 12.89
C LEU A 3 57.91 11.90 12.76
N LEU A 4 56.91 11.17 13.27
CA LEU A 4 56.78 9.71 13.05
C LEU A 4 55.38 9.28 12.55
N PHE A 5 54.55 10.20 12.04
CA PHE A 5 53.20 9.86 11.54
C PHE A 5 53.07 9.82 10.01
N PHE A 6 54.14 10.04 9.24
CA PHE A 6 54.07 10.13 7.77
C PHE A 6 54.65 8.92 7.03
N ASN A 7 54.43 7.69 7.52
CA ASN A 7 54.78 6.50 6.73
C ASN A 7 53.99 5.25 7.12
N LEU A 8 52.66 5.37 7.25
CA LEU A 8 51.80 4.20 7.29
C LEU A 8 51.33 3.89 5.86
N PRO A 9 51.63 2.70 5.29
CA PRO A 9 51.25 2.40 3.92
C PRO A 9 49.73 2.49 3.72
N SER A 10 49.30 2.96 2.56
CA SER A 10 47.89 3.17 2.19
C SER A 10 47.01 1.92 2.36
N SER A 11 47.61 0.74 2.45
CA SER A 11 46.96 -0.53 2.78
C SER A 11 46.33 -0.56 4.17
N PHE A 12 46.87 0.16 5.17
CA PHE A 12 46.28 0.19 6.52
C PHE A 12 44.93 0.90 6.56
N PHE A 13 44.77 1.96 5.76
CA PHE A 13 43.51 2.70 5.67
C PHE A 13 42.42 1.87 4.99
N LEU A 14 42.78 1.08 3.97
CA LEU A 14 41.85 0.18 3.28
C LEU A 14 41.40 -0.98 4.16
N VAL A 15 42.31 -1.55 4.96
CA VAL A 15 41.98 -2.61 5.91
C VAL A 15 41.04 -2.08 7.01
N SER A 16 41.31 -0.89 7.55
CA SER A 16 40.43 -0.24 8.53
C SER A 16 39.04 0.05 7.98
N PHE A 17 38.94 0.56 6.75
CA PHE A 17 37.67 0.80 6.07
C PHE A 17 36.88 -0.50 5.86
N ALA A 18 37.56 -1.58 5.44
CA ALA A 18 36.93 -2.88 5.26
C ALA A 18 36.35 -3.44 6.59
N PHE A 19 37.10 -3.34 7.70
CA PHE A 19 36.60 -3.76 9.01
C PHE A 19 35.41 -2.92 9.48
N PHE A 20 35.44 -1.62 9.26
CA PHE A 20 34.33 -0.73 9.58
C PHE A 20 33.07 -1.07 8.76
N CYS A 21 33.22 -1.34 7.46
CA CYS A 21 32.12 -1.79 6.61
C CYS A 21 31.53 -3.13 7.06
N ILE A 22 32.37 -4.11 7.42
CA ILE A 22 31.90 -5.41 7.91
C ILE A 22 31.14 -5.24 9.22
N ALA A 23 31.60 -4.38 10.13
CA ALA A 23 30.92 -4.11 11.40
C ALA A 23 29.53 -3.46 11.20
N ILE A 24 29.38 -2.52 10.27
CA ILE A 24 28.08 -1.90 9.95
C ILE A 24 27.11 -2.93 9.35
N ASN A 25 27.60 -3.75 8.42
CA ASN A 25 26.78 -4.79 7.79
C ASN A 25 26.34 -5.84 8.81
N LEU A 26 27.21 -6.22 9.76
CA LEU A 26 26.89 -7.17 10.82
C LEU A 26 25.90 -6.58 11.84
N PHE A 27 26.06 -5.31 12.24
CA PHE A 27 25.15 -4.61 13.15
C PHE A 27 23.73 -4.46 12.54
N SER A 28 23.64 -4.32 11.22
CA SER A 28 22.34 -4.29 10.52
C SER A 28 21.64 -5.66 10.54
N ILE A 29 22.38 -6.76 10.56
CA ILE A 29 21.81 -8.12 10.60
C ILE A 29 21.34 -8.48 12.02
N THR A 30 22.05 -8.04 13.07
CA THR A 30 21.69 -8.35 14.46
C THR A 30 20.56 -7.49 15.02
N ASN A 31 20.36 -6.29 14.46
CA ASN A 31 19.26 -5.39 14.83
C ASN A 31 18.12 -5.41 13.80
N ALA A 32 18.14 -6.32 12.83
CA ALA A 32 16.93 -6.62 12.10
C ALA A 32 15.90 -7.02 13.17
N PRO A 33 14.81 -6.25 13.37
CA PRO A 33 13.75 -6.72 14.21
C PRO A 33 13.34 -8.05 13.58
N SER A 34 13.51 -9.14 14.33
CA SER A 34 12.82 -10.37 14.01
C SER A 34 11.37 -9.94 13.86
N GLY A 35 10.85 -10.01 12.63
CA GLY A 35 9.44 -9.81 12.39
C GLY A 35 8.75 -10.88 13.22
N ALA A 36 8.35 -10.49 14.42
CA ALA A 36 7.54 -11.31 15.28
C ALA A 36 6.28 -11.57 14.46
N GLU A 37 6.15 -12.83 14.04
CA GLU A 37 4.91 -13.38 13.55
C GLU A 37 3.84 -12.96 14.56
N ALA A 38 2.95 -12.06 14.13
CA ALA A 38 1.77 -11.74 14.89
C ALA A 38 0.99 -13.05 14.99
N ALA A 39 1.13 -13.71 16.14
CA ALA A 39 0.35 -14.88 16.50
C ALA A 39 -1.12 -14.55 16.22
N GLY A 40 -1.69 -15.30 15.29
CA GLY A 40 -3.03 -15.09 14.77
C GLY A 40 -4.06 -15.08 15.90
N GLY A 41 -4.65 -13.92 16.14
CA GLY A 41 -6.06 -13.90 16.48
C GLY A 41 -6.81 -14.33 15.23
N ASP A 42 -7.68 -15.33 15.33
CA ASP A 42 -8.54 -15.73 14.23
C ASP A 42 -9.28 -14.49 13.71
N CYS A 43 -8.84 -13.98 12.57
CA CYS A 43 -9.52 -12.94 11.84
C CYS A 43 -10.81 -13.60 11.33
N LEU A 44 -11.88 -13.54 12.13
CA LEU A 44 -13.18 -14.00 11.70
C LEU A 44 -13.55 -13.22 10.43
N PRO A 45 -13.94 -13.91 9.36
CA PRO A 45 -14.25 -13.23 8.11
C PRO A 45 -15.41 -12.28 8.33
N VAL A 46 -15.38 -11.08 7.72
CA VAL A 46 -16.44 -10.06 7.87
C VAL A 46 -17.84 -10.63 7.59
N SER A 47 -17.93 -11.70 6.79
CA SER A 47 -19.16 -12.45 6.54
C SER A 47 -19.83 -13.04 7.79
N SER A 48 -19.10 -13.25 8.89
CA SER A 48 -19.67 -13.75 10.15
C SER A 48 -20.42 -12.66 10.94
N LEU A 49 -20.08 -11.38 10.71
CA LEU A 49 -20.73 -10.23 11.35
C LEU A 49 -21.80 -9.62 10.43
N ILE A 50 -21.45 -9.44 9.15
CA ILE A 50 -22.32 -8.86 8.15
C ILE A 50 -22.78 -9.96 7.20
N THR A 51 -24.00 -10.46 7.42
CA THR A 51 -24.63 -11.42 6.52
C THR A 51 -25.05 -10.75 5.21
N LYS A 52 -25.21 -11.54 4.15
CA LYS A 52 -25.68 -11.03 2.85
C LYS A 52 -27.03 -10.31 2.96
N GLN A 53 -27.92 -10.78 3.84
CA GLN A 53 -29.22 -10.15 4.09
C GLN A 53 -29.08 -8.79 4.78
N LEU A 54 -28.24 -8.70 5.81
CA LEU A 54 -27.97 -7.42 6.48
C LEU A 54 -27.32 -6.42 5.52
N PHE A 55 -26.40 -6.87 4.67
CA PHE A 55 -25.78 -6.05 3.64
C PHE A 55 -26.82 -5.47 2.65
N HIS A 56 -27.80 -6.27 2.20
CA HIS A 56 -28.88 -5.77 1.36
C HIS A 56 -29.81 -4.79 2.09
N THR A 57 -30.02 -4.94 3.40
CA THR A 57 -30.80 -3.98 4.20
C THR A 57 -30.06 -2.66 4.41
N LEU A 58 -28.74 -2.71 4.67
CA LEU A 58 -27.89 -1.53 4.82
C LEU A 58 -27.80 -0.74 3.50
N PHE A 59 -27.74 -1.45 2.37
CA PHE A 59 -27.62 -0.86 1.03
C PHE A 59 -28.86 -1.16 0.17
N LEU A 60 -30.03 -0.77 0.64
CA LEU A 60 -31.33 -1.13 0.04
C LEU A 60 -31.49 -0.67 -1.42
N HIS A 61 -31.00 0.53 -1.76
CA HIS A 61 -31.21 1.18 -3.07
C HIS A 61 -30.01 1.07 -4.02
N LYS A 62 -28.91 0.40 -3.64
CA LYS A 62 -27.69 0.45 -4.46
C LYS A 62 -27.85 -0.20 -5.84
N ASP A 63 -28.80 -1.12 -5.97
CA ASP A 63 -29.03 -1.92 -7.18
C ASP A 63 -30.18 -1.35 -8.04
N ASP A 64 -30.74 -0.21 -7.65
CA ASP A 64 -31.80 0.49 -8.39
C ASP A 64 -31.27 0.95 -9.77
N THR A 65 -32.14 0.93 -10.77
CA THR A 65 -31.78 1.34 -12.14
C THR A 65 -31.43 2.82 -12.26
N ALA A 66 -31.76 3.62 -11.25
CA ALA A 66 -31.40 5.04 -11.16
C ALA A 66 -29.94 5.25 -10.73
N CYS A 67 -29.27 4.24 -10.19
CA CYS A 67 -27.92 4.37 -9.63
C CYS A 67 -26.84 4.06 -10.69
N PRO A 68 -25.94 5.01 -11.00
CA PRO A 68 -24.81 4.76 -11.90
C PRO A 68 -23.82 3.71 -11.38
N ALA A 69 -23.78 3.52 -10.06
CA ALA A 69 -22.90 2.59 -9.36
C ALA A 69 -23.53 1.19 -9.12
N LYS A 70 -24.52 0.81 -9.94
CA LYS A 70 -25.07 -0.55 -9.91
C LYS A 70 -23.95 -1.59 -10.09
N ASP A 71 -24.00 -2.68 -9.33
CA ASP A 71 -22.98 -3.77 -9.31
C ASP A 71 -21.59 -3.38 -8.79
N PHE A 72 -21.41 -2.14 -8.32
CA PHE A 72 -20.15 -1.67 -7.78
C PHE A 72 -19.87 -2.22 -6.38
N TYR A 73 -20.83 -2.07 -5.47
CA TYR A 73 -20.74 -2.56 -4.10
C TYR A 73 -21.42 -3.92 -4.00
N THR A 74 -20.72 -5.00 -4.40
CA THR A 74 -21.26 -6.36 -4.25
C THR A 74 -20.92 -6.93 -2.87
N TYR A 75 -21.75 -7.87 -2.39
CA TYR A 75 -21.42 -8.59 -1.16
C TYR A 75 -20.07 -9.34 -1.28
N ARG A 76 -19.71 -9.80 -2.49
CA ARG A 76 -18.42 -10.46 -2.75
C ARG A 76 -17.23 -9.52 -2.59
N SER A 77 -17.31 -8.30 -3.13
CA SER A 77 -16.25 -7.30 -2.95
C SER A 77 -16.18 -6.79 -1.50
N PHE A 78 -17.29 -6.84 -0.76
CA PHE A 78 -17.33 -6.47 0.65
C PHE A 78 -16.65 -7.48 1.59
N ILE A 79 -16.87 -8.79 1.39
CA ILE A 79 -16.26 -9.84 2.23
C ILE A 79 -14.87 -10.28 1.75
N ASN A 80 -14.53 -9.96 0.50
CA ASN A 80 -13.27 -10.30 -0.12
C ASN A 80 -12.80 -9.14 -1.04
N PRO A 81 -12.14 -8.13 -0.47
CA PRO A 81 -11.72 -6.93 -1.21
C PRO A 81 -10.68 -7.24 -2.29
N ASP A 82 -9.95 -8.36 -2.19
CA ASP A 82 -8.94 -8.78 -3.16
C ASP A 82 -9.54 -9.24 -4.51
N LEU A 83 -10.86 -9.50 -4.56
CA LEU A 83 -11.56 -9.90 -5.79
C LEU A 83 -12.04 -8.71 -6.64
N ALA A 84 -11.94 -7.47 -6.16
CA ALA A 84 -12.24 -6.31 -6.98
C ALA A 84 -11.04 -6.04 -7.92
N PRO A 85 -11.22 -6.04 -9.26
CA PRO A 85 -10.11 -5.71 -10.16
C PRO A 85 -9.63 -4.29 -9.82
N PRO A 86 -8.33 -4.06 -9.55
CA PRO A 86 -7.81 -2.83 -8.90
C PRO A 86 -8.14 -1.52 -9.65
N ASN A 87 -8.56 -1.65 -10.89
CA ASN A 87 -8.80 -0.62 -11.88
C ASN A 87 -10.29 -0.40 -12.21
N TYR A 88 -11.23 -1.09 -11.52
CA TYR A 88 -12.67 -0.96 -11.78
C TYR A 88 -13.20 0.48 -11.66
N ASN A 89 -12.63 1.27 -10.75
CA ASN A 89 -13.04 2.66 -10.49
C ASN A 89 -12.30 3.68 -11.35
N TYR A 90 -11.06 3.38 -11.64
CA TYR A 90 -10.15 4.34 -12.25
C TYR A 90 -10.54 4.66 -13.70
N GLY A 91 -11.03 3.68 -14.47
CA GLY A 91 -11.52 3.91 -15.84
C GLY A 91 -12.77 4.81 -15.89
N PRO A 92 -13.87 4.45 -15.21
CA PRO A 92 -15.08 5.28 -15.17
C PRO A 92 -14.85 6.66 -14.56
N ALA A 93 -14.10 6.78 -13.46
CA ALA A 93 -13.75 8.06 -12.85
C ALA A 93 -12.93 8.93 -13.81
N GLY A 94 -11.93 8.33 -14.46
CA GLY A 94 -11.11 9.00 -15.45
C GLY A 94 -11.92 9.57 -16.61
N LYS A 95 -12.86 8.77 -17.15
CA LYS A 95 -13.78 9.20 -18.22
C LYS A 95 -14.68 10.37 -17.80
N ALA A 96 -15.17 10.38 -16.56
CA ALA A 96 -16.06 11.43 -16.06
C ALA A 96 -15.31 12.73 -15.72
N LEU A 97 -14.06 12.63 -15.26
CA LEU A 97 -13.29 13.74 -14.71
C LEU A 97 -12.19 14.26 -15.66
N GLY A 98 -11.99 13.60 -16.80
CA GLY A 98 -11.06 14.03 -17.85
C GLY A 98 -9.61 13.62 -17.59
N PHE A 99 -9.36 12.45 -16.98
CA PHE A 99 -8.01 11.90 -16.79
C PHE A 99 -7.96 10.41 -17.19
N ASP A 100 -6.78 9.89 -17.52
CA ASP A 100 -6.60 8.47 -17.81
C ASP A 100 -6.29 7.70 -16.52
N GLY A 101 -7.32 7.28 -15.79
CA GLY A 101 -7.12 6.51 -14.56
C GLY A 101 -6.57 5.11 -14.77
N LEU A 102 -6.68 4.53 -15.97
CA LEU A 102 -6.19 3.17 -16.25
C LEU A 102 -4.67 3.16 -16.48
N LYS A 103 -4.14 4.18 -17.16
CA LYS A 103 -2.70 4.32 -17.39
C LYS A 103 -1.99 5.14 -16.31
N ASN A 104 -2.69 6.08 -15.69
CA ASN A 104 -2.13 7.03 -14.72
C ASN A 104 -2.97 7.13 -13.42
N PRO A 105 -3.16 6.01 -12.69
CA PRO A 105 -3.91 6.01 -11.43
C PRO A 105 -3.28 6.89 -10.34
N GLU A 106 -1.95 7.08 -10.39
CA GLU A 106 -1.18 7.89 -9.44
C GLU A 106 -1.56 9.37 -9.47
N VAL A 107 -2.23 9.85 -10.53
CA VAL A 107 -2.71 11.24 -10.60
C VAL A 107 -3.73 11.54 -9.50
N VAL A 108 -4.49 10.54 -9.05
CA VAL A 108 -5.43 10.66 -7.93
C VAL A 108 -4.68 10.87 -6.61
N ALA A 109 -3.51 10.26 -6.44
CA ALA A 109 -2.68 10.43 -5.24
C ALA A 109 -1.85 11.74 -5.26
N ASN A 110 -1.45 12.20 -6.44
CA ASN A 110 -0.52 13.32 -6.61
C ASN A 110 -1.20 14.67 -6.87
N ASN A 111 -2.51 14.70 -7.11
CA ASN A 111 -3.25 15.94 -7.37
C ASN A 111 -4.47 16.05 -6.45
N SER A 112 -4.42 16.98 -5.50
CA SER A 112 -5.49 17.19 -4.51
C SER A 112 -6.85 17.53 -5.12
N MET A 113 -6.87 18.25 -6.26
CA MET A 113 -8.11 18.59 -6.96
C MET A 113 -8.72 17.36 -7.63
N ILE A 114 -7.89 16.49 -8.22
CA ILE A 114 -8.35 15.24 -8.83
C ILE A 114 -8.77 14.24 -7.75
N ALA A 115 -8.02 14.16 -6.64
CA ALA A 115 -8.40 13.37 -5.47
C ALA A 115 -9.80 13.74 -4.97
N LEU A 116 -10.05 15.04 -4.77
CA LEU A 116 -11.35 15.54 -4.31
C LEU A 116 -12.46 15.29 -5.34
N LYS A 117 -12.19 15.56 -6.63
CA LYS A 117 -13.15 15.27 -7.70
C LYS A 117 -13.50 13.78 -7.79
N THR A 118 -12.52 12.91 -7.60
CA THR A 118 -12.71 11.46 -7.60
C THR A 118 -13.50 11.01 -6.37
N ALA A 119 -13.23 11.61 -5.21
CA ALA A 119 -13.99 11.37 -3.98
C ALA A 119 -15.45 11.86 -4.06
N LEU A 120 -15.71 12.96 -4.77
CA LEU A 120 -17.07 13.48 -5.01
C LEU A 120 -17.81 12.74 -6.13
N TRP A 121 -17.08 12.10 -7.04
CA TRP A 121 -17.65 11.27 -8.11
C TRP A 121 -18.09 9.89 -7.61
N PHE A 122 -17.44 9.40 -6.55
CA PHE A 122 -17.72 8.13 -5.87
C PHE A 122 -19.05 8.18 -5.11
#